data_AF-A0A2N7BEF9-F1
#
_entry.id   AF-A0A2N7BEF9-F1
#
_cell.length_a   1.000
_cell.length_b   1.000
_cell.length_c   1.000
_cell.angle_alpha   90.00
_cell.angle_beta   90.00
_cell.angle_gamma   90.00
#
_symmetry.space_group_name_H-M   'P 1'
#
loop_
_entity.id
_entity.type
_entity.pdbx_description
1 polymer ?
#
loop_
_entity_poly.entity_id
_entity_poly.type
_entity_poly.pdbx_seq_one_letter_code
_entity_poly.pdbx_strand_id
1 'polypeptide(L)'
;MELTLSTPALLFSTASLLLLGFTNRFTATAKVIRDLHAEYRVDPKSMNNIILIEQIRSLQFRVLLIRNMQFLGVSSLFLSILCMIFIYLEYQVAAGWIFGIALFLQAGALAISVFEITISIEALKIELSDMEHVLGQQSTVRRLRDVLRWINRKKR
;
A
#
# COMPACT_ATOMS: atom_id res chain seq x y z
N MET A 1 -14.17 -5.46 -35.31
CA MET A 1 -13.12 -4.58 -34.77
C MET A 1 -11.82 -5.31 -34.98
N GLU A 2 -10.93 -4.84 -35.85
CA GLU A 2 -9.65 -5.53 -36.08
C GLU A 2 -8.67 -5.17 -34.96
N LEU A 3 -8.39 -6.14 -34.09
CA LEU A 3 -7.36 -6.00 -33.08
C LEU A 3 -6.00 -6.26 -33.72
N THR A 4 -5.15 -5.24 -33.78
CA THR A 4 -3.77 -5.38 -34.25
C THR A 4 -2.85 -5.85 -33.13
N LEU A 5 -1.79 -6.60 -33.48
CA LEU A 5 -0.75 -7.06 -32.54
C LEU A 5 -0.07 -5.92 -31.76
N SER A 6 -0.16 -4.69 -32.24
CA SER A 6 0.36 -3.48 -31.59
C SER A 6 -0.36 -3.16 -30.28
N THR A 7 -1.66 -3.46 -30.18
CA THR A 7 -2.50 -3.07 -29.04
C THR A 7 -2.15 -3.87 -27.77
N PRO A 8 -2.05 -5.20 -27.81
CA PRO A 8 -1.64 -5.96 -26.63
C PRO A 8 -0.15 -5.75 -26.28
N ALA A 9 0.70 -5.37 -27.24
CA ALA A 9 2.12 -5.08 -26.98
C ALA A 9 2.29 -3.82 -26.09
N LEU A 10 1.48 -2.78 -26.33
CA LEU A 10 1.43 -1.58 -25.49
C LEU A 10 0.93 -1.88 -24.06
N LEU A 11 -0.08 -2.75 -23.95
CA LEU A 11 -0.58 -3.18 -22.65
C LEU A 11 0.47 -3.95 -21.86
N PHE A 12 1.24 -4.84 -22.50
CA PHE A 12 2.32 -5.57 -21.83
C PHE A 12 3.40 -4.63 -21.28
N SER A 13 3.83 -3.64 -22.07
CA SER A 13 4.81 -2.63 -21.65
C SER A 13 4.31 -1.83 -20.43
N THR A 14 3.07 -1.34 -20.50
CA THR A 14 2.47 -0.53 -19.43
C THR A 14 2.22 -1.36 -18.17
N ALA A 15 1.76 -2.60 -18.30
CA ALA A 15 1.49 -3.47 -17.17
C ALA A 15 2.77 -3.93 -16.45
N SER A 16 3.89 -4.05 -17.16
CA SER A 16 5.21 -4.32 -16.53
C SER A 16 5.62 -3.19 -15.57
N LEU A 17 5.39 -1.93 -15.96
CA LEU A 17 5.63 -0.76 -15.09
C LEU A 17 4.70 -0.78 -13.86
N LEU A 18 3.42 -1.14 -14.06
CA LEU A 18 2.46 -1.26 -12.95
C LEU A 18 2.87 -2.35 -11.96
N LEU A 19 3.33 -3.51 -12.45
CA LEU A 19 3.79 -4.60 -11.59
C LEU A 19 5.00 -4.20 -10.73
N LEU A 20 5.93 -3.44 -11.30
CA LEU A 20 7.06 -2.87 -10.55
C LEU A 20 6.55 -1.93 -9.44
N GLY A 21 5.62 -1.04 -9.77
CA GLY A 21 4.97 -0.17 -8.78
C GLY A 21 4.29 -0.94 -7.65
N PHE A 22 3.58 -2.03 -7.98
CA PHE A 22 2.90 -2.86 -7.01
C PHE A 22 3.88 -3.61 -6.09
N THR A 23 4.96 -4.12 -6.66
CA THR A 23 6.04 -4.79 -5.91
C THR A 23 6.74 -3.83 -4.95
N ASN A 24 6.96 -2.59 -5.39
CA ASN A 24 7.53 -1.55 -4.53
C ASN A 24 6.63 -1.25 -3.32
N ARG A 25 5.31 -1.15 -3.51
CA ARG A 25 4.36 -0.94 -2.41
C ARG A 25 4.30 -2.12 -1.45
N PHE A 26 4.31 -3.35 -1.96
CA PHE A 26 4.38 -4.55 -1.14
C PHE A 26 5.64 -4.54 -0.26
N THR A 27 6.79 -4.26 -0.87
CA THR A 27 8.09 -4.27 -0.20
C THR A 27 8.17 -3.19 0.88
N ALA A 28 7.66 -1.99 0.59
CA ALA A 28 7.58 -0.90 1.57
C ALA A 28 6.69 -1.29 2.76
N THR A 29 5.50 -1.81 2.52
CA THR A 29 4.57 -2.23 3.58
C THR A 29 5.15 -3.36 4.42
N ALA A 30 5.78 -4.36 3.78
CA ALA A 30 6.44 -5.45 4.48
C ALA A 30 7.65 -5.00 5.31
N LYS A 31 8.33 -3.91 4.91
CA LYS A 31 9.40 -3.31 5.70
C LYS A 31 8.82 -2.67 6.98
N VAL A 32 7.78 -1.84 6.86
CA VAL A 32 7.11 -1.22 8.02
C VAL A 32 6.63 -2.26 9.02
N ILE A 33 6.01 -3.36 8.55
CA ILE A 33 5.57 -4.46 9.43
C ILE A 33 6.77 -5.08 10.20
N ARG A 34 7.90 -5.27 9.52
CA ARG A 34 9.11 -5.84 10.12
C ARG A 34 9.76 -4.89 11.12
N ASP A 35 9.83 -3.61 10.79
CA ASP A 35 10.39 -2.57 11.65
C ASP A 35 9.54 -2.44 12.93
N LEU A 36 8.21 -2.40 12.79
CA LEU A 36 7.26 -2.37 13.91
C LEU A 36 7.36 -3.63 14.78
N HIS A 37 7.51 -4.81 14.17
CA HIS A 37 7.72 -6.06 14.91
C HIS A 37 9.07 -6.06 15.66
N ALA A 38 10.13 -5.51 15.07
CA ALA A 38 11.43 -5.41 15.71
C ALA A 38 11.37 -4.50 16.94
N GLU A 39 10.73 -3.35 16.82
CA GLU A 39 10.52 -2.40 17.93
C GLU A 39 9.68 -3.02 19.06
N TYR A 40 8.63 -3.76 18.72
CA TYR A 40 7.81 -4.51 19.68
C TYR A 40 8.61 -5.54 20.51
N ARG A 41 9.58 -6.23 19.89
CA ARG A 41 10.41 -7.21 20.62
C ARG A 41 11.33 -6.57 21.66
N VAL A 42 11.66 -5.28 21.49
CA VAL A 42 12.58 -4.57 22.38
C VAL A 42 11.88 -4.07 23.64
N ASP A 43 10.62 -3.63 23.57
CA ASP A 43 9.87 -3.16 24.75
C ASP A 43 8.40 -3.65 24.77
N PRO A 44 8.13 -4.83 25.35
CA PRO A 44 6.78 -5.43 25.39
C PRO A 44 5.74 -4.60 26.14
N LYS A 45 6.16 -3.63 26.98
CA LYS A 45 5.23 -2.75 27.72
C LYS A 45 4.46 -1.80 26.82
N SER A 46 4.92 -1.60 25.57
CA SER A 46 4.20 -0.84 24.54
C SER A 46 2.91 -1.53 24.06
N MET A 47 2.71 -2.83 24.36
CA MET A 47 1.54 -3.62 23.91
C MET A 47 0.19 -3.11 24.45
N ASN A 48 0.18 -2.29 25.51
CA ASN A 48 -1.04 -1.64 25.98
C ASN A 48 -1.48 -0.44 25.12
N ASN A 49 -0.69 -0.05 24.12
CA ASN A 49 -1.10 0.98 23.16
C ASN A 49 -2.01 0.34 22.11
N ILE A 50 -3.32 0.49 22.32
CA ILE A 50 -4.41 0.18 21.37
C ILE A 50 -4.07 0.63 19.94
N ILE A 51 -3.36 1.75 19.81
CA ILE A 51 -2.89 2.36 18.55
C ILE A 51 -1.98 1.43 17.74
N LEU A 52 -1.07 0.70 18.39
CA LEU A 52 -0.09 -0.18 17.73
C LEU A 52 -0.77 -1.43 17.13
N ILE A 53 -1.80 -1.93 17.81
CA ILE A 53 -2.64 -3.04 17.33
C ILE A 53 -3.46 -2.58 16.11
N GLU A 54 -4.00 -1.37 16.13
CA GLU A 54 -4.73 -0.79 14.99
C GLU A 54 -3.81 -0.58 13.77
N GLN A 55 -2.58 -0.12 13.97
CA GLN A 55 -1.58 -0.01 12.90
C GLN A 55 -1.28 -1.36 12.26
N ILE A 56 -0.98 -2.39 13.04
CA ILE A 56 -0.71 -3.75 12.51
C ILE A 56 -1.90 -4.27 11.72
N ARG A 57 -3.12 -4.07 12.23
CA ARG A 57 -4.35 -4.50 11.55
C ARG A 57 -4.53 -3.77 10.22
N SER A 58 -4.27 -2.46 10.18
CA SER A 58 -4.34 -1.67 8.94
C SER A 58 -3.29 -2.13 7.91
N LEU A 59 -2.07 -2.44 8.36
CA LEU A 59 -0.99 -2.94 7.51
C LEU A 59 -1.32 -4.32 6.92
N GLN A 60 -1.88 -5.24 7.73
CA GLN A 60 -2.34 -6.54 7.25
C GLN A 60 -3.44 -6.41 6.18
N PHE A 61 -4.39 -5.51 6.39
CA PHE A 61 -5.45 -5.24 5.41
C PHE A 61 -4.86 -4.70 4.11
N ARG A 62 -3.93 -3.74 4.18
CA ARG A 62 -3.24 -3.20 3.01
C ARG A 62 -2.47 -4.27 2.24
N VAL A 63 -1.78 -5.18 2.92
CA VAL A 63 -1.10 -6.32 2.28
C VAL A 63 -2.08 -7.19 1.49
N LEU A 64 -3.28 -7.44 2.02
CA LEU A 64 -4.31 -8.19 1.32
C LEU A 64 -4.79 -7.46 0.05
N LEU A 65 -4.98 -6.14 0.12
CA LEU A 65 -5.35 -5.31 -1.04
C LEU A 65 -4.27 -5.31 -2.12
N ILE A 66 -3.00 -5.16 -1.72
CA ILE A 66 -1.83 -5.22 -2.61
C ILE A 66 -1.72 -6.59 -3.28
N ARG A 67 -1.98 -7.68 -2.55
CA ARG A 67 -2.01 -9.02 -3.13
C ARG A 67 -3.12 -9.15 -4.19
N ASN A 68 -4.32 -8.67 -3.88
CA ASN A 68 -5.45 -8.77 -4.78
C ASN A 68 -5.27 -7.91 -6.05
N MET A 69 -4.70 -6.69 -5.94
CA MET A 69 -4.41 -5.85 -7.10
C MET A 69 -3.35 -6.50 -8.02
N GLN A 70 -2.33 -7.14 -7.44
CA GLN A 70 -1.31 -7.88 -8.20
C GLN A 70 -1.93 -9.09 -8.89
N PHE A 71 -2.76 -9.86 -8.19
CA PHE A 71 -3.43 -11.01 -8.78
C PHE A 71 -4.27 -10.60 -9.99
N LEU A 72 -5.13 -9.58 -9.86
CA LEU A 72 -5.94 -9.08 -10.98
C LEU A 72 -5.09 -8.54 -12.13
N GLY A 73 -4.01 -7.81 -11.82
CA GLY A 73 -3.09 -7.29 -12.84
C GLY A 73 -2.35 -8.39 -13.60
N VAL A 74 -1.87 -9.42 -12.88
CA VAL A 74 -1.20 -10.58 -13.49
C VAL A 74 -2.21 -11.42 -14.29
N SER A 75 -3.43 -11.62 -13.80
CA SER A 75 -4.49 -12.30 -14.54
C SER A 75 -4.85 -11.56 -15.82
N SER A 76 -4.99 -10.23 -15.77
CA SER A 76 -5.18 -9.38 -16.94
C SER A 76 -4.06 -9.56 -17.98
N LEU A 77 -2.81 -9.51 -17.54
CA LEU A 77 -1.64 -9.73 -18.39
C LEU A 77 -1.65 -11.12 -19.04
N PHE A 78 -1.98 -12.15 -18.27
CA PHE A 78 -2.07 -13.50 -18.78
C PHE A 78 -3.16 -13.64 -19.85
N LEU A 79 -4.35 -13.04 -19.62
CA LEU A 79 -5.40 -13.00 -20.64
C LEU A 79 -4.98 -12.18 -21.87
N SER A 80 -4.17 -11.13 -21.72
CA SER A 80 -3.61 -10.37 -22.84
C SER A 80 -2.66 -11.22 -23.70
N ILE A 81 -1.89 -12.13 -23.08
CA ILE A 81 -1.05 -13.09 -23.82
C ILE A 81 -1.93 -14.09 -24.57
N LEU A 82 -2.98 -14.61 -23.93
CA LEU A 82 -3.96 -15.47 -24.60
C LEU A 82 -4.62 -14.75 -25.78
N CYS A 83 -4.98 -13.47 -25.62
CA CYS A 83 -5.51 -12.66 -26.71
C CYS A 83 -4.54 -12.59 -27.90
N MET A 84 -3.24 -12.36 -27.66
CA MET A 84 -2.24 -12.36 -28.74
C MET A 84 -2.17 -13.70 -29.48
N ILE A 85 -2.26 -14.82 -28.76
CA ILE A 85 -2.27 -16.16 -29.36
C ILE A 85 -3.51 -16.34 -30.25
N PHE A 86 -4.69 -15.89 -29.82
CA PHE A 86 -5.92 -15.97 -30.61
C PHE A 86 -5.89 -15.06 -31.85
N ILE A 87 -5.28 -13.87 -31.75
CA ILE A 87 -5.04 -12.99 -32.90
C ILE A 87 -4.11 -13.69 -33.90
N TYR A 88 -3.04 -14.34 -33.42
CA TYR A 88 -2.11 -15.09 -34.26
C TYR A 88 -2.78 -16.27 -34.99
N LEU A 89 -3.76 -16.92 -34.35
CA LEU A 89 -4.56 -18.00 -34.94
C LEU A 89 -5.74 -17.49 -35.79
N GLU A 90 -5.81 -16.18 -36.08
CA GLU A 90 -6.88 -15.51 -36.84
C GLU A 90 -8.29 -15.60 -36.22
N TYR A 91 -8.42 -15.99 -34.95
CA TYR A 91 -9.69 -16.02 -34.22
C TYR A 91 -10.06 -14.64 -33.63
N GLN A 92 -10.37 -13.67 -34.50
CA GLN A 92 -10.68 -12.27 -34.15
C GLN A 92 -11.82 -12.11 -33.12
N VAL A 93 -12.91 -12.86 -33.24
CA VAL A 93 -14.07 -12.73 -32.34
C VAL A 93 -13.72 -13.15 -30.91
N ALA A 94 -13.06 -14.30 -30.76
CA ALA A 94 -12.64 -14.81 -29.46
C ALA A 94 -11.55 -13.91 -28.83
N ALA A 95 -10.61 -13.41 -29.64
CA ALA A 95 -9.62 -12.42 -29.20
C ALA A 95 -10.30 -11.17 -28.62
N GLY A 96 -11.34 -10.65 -29.27
CA GLY A 96 -12.11 -9.49 -28.78
C GLY A 96 -12.71 -9.68 -27.40
N TRP A 97 -13.35 -10.82 -27.14
CA TRP A 97 -13.92 -11.12 -25.83
C TRP A 97 -12.85 -11.26 -24.74
N ILE A 98 -11.77 -12.00 -25.02
CA ILE A 98 -10.66 -12.19 -24.07
C ILE A 98 -9.99 -10.85 -23.75
N PHE A 99 -9.78 -10.01 -24.77
CA PHE A 99 -9.23 -8.68 -24.61
C PHE A 99 -10.10 -7.79 -23.73
N GLY A 100 -11.42 -7.80 -23.94
CA GLY A 100 -12.37 -7.08 -23.10
C GLY A 100 -12.27 -7.50 -21.63
N ILE A 101 -12.24 -8.81 -21.35
CA ILE A 101 -12.10 -9.32 -19.98
C ILE A 101 -10.76 -8.90 -19.35
N ALA A 102 -9.66 -8.96 -20.12
CA ALA A 102 -8.36 -8.49 -19.67
C ALA A 102 -8.40 -7.00 -19.26
N LEU A 103 -9.02 -6.14 -20.09
CA LEU A 103 -9.18 -4.72 -19.79
C LEU A 103 -10.00 -4.49 -18.51
N PHE A 104 -11.09 -5.23 -18.30
CA PHE A 104 -11.89 -5.11 -17.08
C PHE A 104 -11.11 -5.54 -15.82
N LEU A 105 -10.34 -6.63 -15.91
CA LEU A 105 -9.44 -7.05 -14.83
C LEU A 105 -8.38 -5.99 -14.53
N GLN A 106 -7.78 -5.39 -15.57
CA GLN A 106 -6.80 -4.32 -15.43
C GLN A 106 -7.40 -3.08 -14.76
N ALA A 107 -8.59 -2.68 -15.18
CA ALA A 107 -9.32 -1.57 -14.58
C ALA A 107 -9.66 -1.84 -13.10
N GLY A 108 -10.07 -3.07 -12.78
CA GLY A 108 -10.30 -3.51 -11.41
C GLY A 108 -9.04 -3.44 -10.55
N ALA A 109 -7.89 -3.88 -11.06
CA ALA A 109 -6.60 -3.78 -10.35
C ALA A 109 -6.23 -2.32 -10.04
N LEU A 110 -6.48 -1.40 -11.00
CA LEU A 110 -6.25 0.03 -10.82
C LEU A 110 -7.20 0.65 -9.79
N ALA A 111 -8.48 0.27 -9.81
CA ALA A 111 -9.46 0.75 -8.83
C ALA A 111 -9.07 0.34 -7.40
N ILE A 112 -8.65 -0.91 -7.20
CA ILE A 112 -8.13 -1.37 -5.89
C ILE A 112 -6.87 -0.61 -5.51
N SER A 113 -5.97 -0.33 -6.47
CA SER A 113 -4.77 0.48 -6.22
C SER A 113 -5.11 1.88 -5.71
N VAL A 114 -6.13 2.55 -6.25
CA VAL A 114 -6.58 3.87 -5.76
C VAL A 114 -7.15 3.76 -4.34
N PHE A 115 -7.95 2.73 -4.07
CA PHE A 115 -8.51 2.48 -2.74
C PHE A 115 -7.41 2.20 -1.70
N GLU A 116 -6.40 1.41 -2.04
CA GLU A 116 -5.25 1.12 -1.17
C GLU A 116 -4.46 2.38 -0.83
N ILE A 117 -4.21 3.27 -1.80
CA ILE A 117 -3.53 4.56 -1.56
C ILE A 117 -4.30 5.39 -0.53
N THR A 118 -5.63 5.42 -0.65
CA THR A 118 -6.47 6.22 0.26
C THR A 118 -6.34 5.71 1.69
N ILE A 119 -6.43 4.39 1.90
CA ILE A 119 -6.25 3.77 3.21
C ILE A 119 -4.82 3.99 3.73
N SER A 120 -3.81 3.89 2.86
CA SER A 120 -2.42 4.13 3.22
C SER A 120 -2.20 5.54 3.75
N ILE A 121 -2.81 6.55 3.13
CA ILE A 121 -2.67 7.94 3.56
C ILE A 121 -3.37 8.14 4.90
N GLU A 122 -4.57 7.58 5.06
CA GLU A 122 -5.33 7.72 6.30
C GLU A 122 -4.63 7.06 7.50
N ALA A 123 -4.12 5.84 7.33
CA ALA A 123 -3.34 5.16 8.36
C ALA A 123 -2.10 5.96 8.75
N LEU A 124 -1.41 6.56 7.77
CA LEU A 124 -0.22 7.38 8.02
C LEU A 124 -0.55 8.68 8.77
N LYS A 125 -1.70 9.31 8.49
CA LYS A 125 -2.14 10.51 9.22
C LYS A 125 -2.41 10.22 10.69
N ILE A 126 -3.05 9.09 10.99
CA ILE A 126 -3.32 8.65 12.36
C ILE A 126 -2.01 8.45 13.11
N GLU A 127 -1.05 7.76 12.49
CA GLU A 127 0.29 7.53 13.05
C GLU A 127 1.07 8.84 13.29
N LEU A 128 1.01 9.78 12.35
CA LEU A 128 1.70 11.06 12.47
C LEU A 128 1.08 11.96 13.56
N SER A 129 -0.24 11.99 13.66
CA SER A 129 -0.97 12.77 14.67
C SER A 129 -0.67 12.30 16.09
N ASP A 130 -0.46 11.00 16.29
CA ASP A 130 -0.10 10.44 17.61
C ASP A 130 1.32 10.87 18.00
N MET A 131 2.27 10.77 17.07
CA MET A 131 3.64 11.26 17.29
C MET A 131 3.67 12.76 17.61
N GLU A 132 2.86 13.57 16.93
CA GLU A 132 2.77 15.01 17.18
C GLU A 132 2.21 15.31 18.59
N HIS A 133 1.20 14.56 19.04
CA HIS A 133 0.66 14.67 20.40
C HIS A 133 1.70 14.30 21.47
N VAL A 134 2.44 13.20 21.28
CA VAL A 134 3.51 12.77 22.19
C VAL A 134 4.64 13.80 22.26
N LEU A 135 5.05 14.35 21.11
CA LEU A 135 6.09 15.40 21.04
C LEU A 135 5.62 16.71 21.67
N GLY A 136 4.37 17.13 21.43
CA GLY A 136 3.75 18.31 22.04
C GLY A 136 3.68 18.20 23.56
N GLN A 137 3.31 17.04 24.09
CA GLN A 137 3.22 16.79 25.53
C GLN A 137 4.60 16.75 26.19
N GLN A 138 5.62 16.13 25.57
CA GLN A 138 6.99 16.13 26.10
C GLN A 138 7.58 17.55 26.21
N SER A 139 7.33 18.42 25.22
CA SER A 139 7.83 19.80 25.24
C SER A 139 7.23 20.61 26.40
N THR A 140 5.95 20.40 26.68
CA THR A 140 5.21 21.06 27.77
C THR A 140 5.68 20.56 29.13
N VAL A 141 5.85 19.24 29.29
CA VAL A 141 6.38 18.64 30.54
C VAL A 141 7.82 19.08 30.82
N ARG A 142 8.67 19.16 29.79
CA ARG A 142 10.04 19.70 29.95
C ARG A 142 10.03 21.16 30.42
N ARG A 143 9.24 22.02 29.78
CA ARG A 143 9.10 23.43 30.19
C ARG A 143 8.60 23.57 31.62
N LEU A 144 7.57 22.84 32.01
CA LEU A 144 7.05 22.86 33.39
C LEU A 144 8.09 22.37 34.40
N ARG A 145 8.85 21.31 34.06
CA ARG A 145 9.94 20.80 34.90
C ARG A 145 11.06 21.84 35.08
N ASP A 146 11.38 22.59 34.04
CA ASP A 146 12.39 23.65 34.09
C ASP A 146 11.93 24.83 34.96
N VAL A 147 10.66 25.23 34.82
CA VAL A 147 10.05 26.26 35.67
C VAL A 147 10.00 25.83 37.13
N LEU A 148 9.57 24.60 37.43
CA LEU A 148 9.57 24.03 38.78
C LEU A 148 10.98 23.99 39.38
N ARG A 149 11.99 23.60 38.60
CA ARG A 149 13.40 23.64 39.04
C ARG A 149 13.88 25.06 39.33
N TRP A 150 13.48 26.04 38.52
CA TRP A 150 13.82 27.44 38.76
C TRP A 150 13.18 27.98 40.05
N ILE A 151 11.89 27.71 40.28
CA ILE A 151 11.19 28.10 41.51
C ILE A 151 11.84 27.47 42.74
N ASN A 152 12.17 26.18 42.68
CA ASN A 152 12.75 25.48 43.82
C ASN A 152 14.19 25.94 44.14
N ARG A 153 14.94 26.40 43.13
CA ARG A 153 16.25 27.06 43.35
C ARG A 153 16.14 28.42 43.98
N LYS A 154 15.05 29.17 43.74
CA LYS A 154 14.83 30.51 44.27
C LYS A 154 14.30 30.51 45.71
N LYS A 155 13.85 29.34 46.19
CA LYS A 155 13.29 29.13 47.53
C LYS A 155 14.31 28.54 48.53
N ARG A 156 15.53 28.23 48.08
CA ARG A 156 16.72 27.98 48.91
C ARG A 156 17.56 29.24 48.94
#